data_AF-A0A7K2KRK4-F1
#
_entry.id   AF-A0A7K2KRK4-F1
#
_cell.length_a   1.000
_cell.length_b   1.000
_cell.length_c   1.000
_cell.angle_alpha   90.00
_cell.angle_beta   90.00
_cell.angle_gamma   90.00
#
_symmetry.space_group_name_H-M   'P 1'
#
loop_
_entity.id
_entity.type
_entity.pdbx_description
1 polymer ?
#
loop_
_entity_poly.entity_id
_entity_poly.type
_entity_poly.pdbx_seq_one_letter_code
_entity_poly.pdbx_strand_id
1 'polypeptide(L)'
;QRTDTMTHWVAKVGGVTKEFEAEITEQIPDERVAWTTLSGEVEQAGVVTFHRLEENRTKVMLQLDYDPDGFKENVGDKLGLVKRQITGDLKRFKEYIEDRGRESGSWRGEV
;
A
#
# COMPACT_ATOMS: atom_id res chain seq x y z
N GLN A 1 -0.49 10.72 -8.11
CA GLN A 1 -1.61 11.19 -7.28
C GLN A 1 -2.48 12.10 -8.12
N ARG A 2 -3.80 11.90 -8.11
CA ARG A 2 -4.78 12.63 -8.92
C ARG A 2 -5.42 13.77 -8.13
N THR A 3 -5.77 13.53 -6.87
CA THR A 3 -6.26 14.51 -5.89
C THR A 3 -5.66 14.21 -4.51
N ASP A 4 -6.04 14.92 -3.45
CA ASP A 4 -5.56 14.65 -2.09
C ASP A 4 -5.85 13.20 -1.64
N THR A 5 -6.98 12.63 -2.06
CA THR A 5 -7.40 11.27 -1.68
C THR A 5 -7.33 10.26 -2.82
N MET A 6 -7.31 10.69 -4.10
CA MET A 6 -7.31 9.75 -5.23
C MET A 6 -5.91 9.54 -5.80
N THR A 7 -5.57 8.28 -6.02
CA THR A 7 -4.28 7.82 -6.52
C THR A 7 -4.47 6.92 -7.74
N HIS A 8 -3.47 6.94 -8.62
CA HIS A 8 -3.44 6.14 -9.83
C HIS A 8 -2.16 5.32 -9.81
N TRP A 9 -2.27 4.01 -10.01
CA TRP A 9 -1.20 3.04 -9.81
C TRP A 9 -0.98 2.19 -11.05
N VAL A 10 0.29 2.00 -11.37
CA VAL A 10 0.77 1.01 -12.35
C VAL A 10 1.73 0.09 -11.62
N ALA A 11 1.32 -1.15 -11.39
CA ALA A 11 2.08 -2.14 -10.63
C ALA A 11 2.46 -3.32 -11.52
N LYS A 12 3.69 -3.83 -11.38
CA LYS A 12 4.12 -5.06 -12.05
C LYS A 12 4.15 -6.20 -11.06
N VAL A 13 3.29 -7.20 -11.23
CA VAL A 13 3.18 -8.38 -10.35
C VAL A 13 3.38 -9.64 -11.18
N GLY A 14 4.36 -10.47 -10.81
CA GLY A 14 4.61 -11.74 -11.51
C GLY A 14 4.92 -11.60 -13.01
N GLY A 15 5.43 -10.45 -13.46
CA GLY A 15 5.68 -10.16 -14.87
C GLY A 15 4.53 -9.47 -15.61
N VAL A 16 3.33 -9.42 -15.01
CA VAL A 16 2.14 -8.77 -15.55
C VAL A 16 2.04 -7.36 -15.02
N THR A 17 1.79 -6.39 -15.90
CA THR A 17 1.47 -5.01 -15.50
C THR A 17 -0.01 -4.91 -15.21
N LYS A 18 -0.36 -4.24 -14.12
CA LYS A 18 -1.73 -4.00 -13.64
C LYS A 18 -1.91 -2.53 -13.35
N GLU A 19 -3.02 -1.98 -13.82
CA GLU A 19 -3.36 -0.57 -13.63
C GLU A 19 -4.68 -0.42 -12.87
N PHE A 20 -4.70 0.46 -11.87
CA PHE A 20 -5.90 0.73 -11.07
C PHE A 20 -5.88 2.12 -10.43
N GLU A 21 -7.08 2.61 -10.10
CA GLU A 21 -7.30 3.80 -9.29
C GLU A 21 -7.72 3.41 -7.89
N ALA A 22 -7.24 4.13 -6.89
CA ALA A 22 -7.58 3.91 -5.49
C ALA A 22 -7.86 5.23 -4.78
N GLU A 23 -8.79 5.18 -3.83
CA GLU A 23 -9.13 6.29 -2.95
C GLU A 23 -8.67 5.99 -1.52
N ILE A 24 -8.05 7.00 -0.89
CA ILE A 24 -7.80 7.04 0.54
C ILE A 24 -9.12 7.33 1.23
N THR A 25 -9.61 6.36 2.01
CA THR A 25 -10.89 6.43 2.71
C THR A 25 -10.74 6.93 4.14
N GLU A 26 -9.54 6.83 4.71
CA GLU A 26 -9.21 7.41 6.01
C GLU A 26 -7.72 7.76 6.03
N GLN A 27 -7.40 8.93 6.56
CA GLN A 27 -6.03 9.30 6.89
C GLN A 27 -6.01 9.98 8.25
N ILE A 28 -5.24 9.40 9.16
CA ILE A 28 -4.89 10.01 10.44
C ILE A 28 -3.36 10.12 10.44
N PRO A 29 -2.81 11.34 10.34
CA PRO A 29 -1.36 11.56 10.30
C PRO A 29 -0.63 10.80 11.41
N ASP A 30 0.48 10.16 11.06
CA ASP A 30 1.33 9.38 11.96
C ASP A 30 0.65 8.15 12.63
N GLU A 31 -0.61 7.82 12.29
CA GLU A 31 -1.36 6.72 12.88
C GLU A 31 -1.85 5.69 11.86
N ARG A 32 -2.56 6.14 10.81
CA ARG A 32 -3.24 5.23 9.88
C ARG A 32 -3.50 5.85 8.51
N VAL A 33 -3.39 5.02 7.47
CA VAL A 33 -3.93 5.30 6.14
C VAL A 33 -4.69 4.07 5.66
N ALA A 34 -5.96 4.24 5.28
CA ALA A 34 -6.80 3.21 4.70
C ALA A 34 -7.21 3.59 3.27
N TRP A 35 -7.37 2.59 2.41
CA TRP A 35 -7.77 2.81 1.02
C TRP A 35 -8.59 1.67 0.46
N THR A 36 -9.24 1.94 -0.67
CA THR A 36 -9.90 0.94 -1.53
C THR A 36 -9.68 1.27 -3.00
N THR A 37 -9.65 0.25 -3.86
CA THR A 37 -9.72 0.44 -5.31
C THR A 37 -11.06 1.10 -5.67
N LEU A 38 -11.03 2.07 -6.59
CA LEU A 38 -12.21 2.64 -7.25
C LEU A 38 -12.51 1.96 -8.60
N SER A 39 -11.46 1.72 -9.39
CA SER A 39 -11.56 1.11 -10.72
C SER A 39 -10.24 0.48 -11.17
N GLY A 40 -10.29 -0.36 -12.20
CA GLY A 40 -9.10 -0.94 -12.84
C GLY A 40 -9.07 -2.47 -12.81
N GLU A 41 -7.88 -3.03 -13.00
CA GLU A 41 -7.68 -4.48 -13.14
C GLU A 41 -7.53 -5.24 -11.82
N VAL A 42 -7.55 -4.54 -10.68
CA VAL A 42 -7.22 -5.09 -9.37
C VAL A 42 -8.21 -4.59 -8.34
N GLU A 43 -8.92 -5.48 -7.68
CA GLU A 43 -9.73 -5.15 -6.52
C GLU A 43 -8.89 -5.38 -5.26
N GLN A 44 -8.60 -4.30 -4.53
CA GLN A 44 -7.88 -4.38 -3.28
C GLN A 44 -8.37 -3.32 -2.29
N ALA A 45 -8.26 -3.66 -1.02
CA ALA A 45 -8.43 -2.72 0.07
C ALA A 45 -7.33 -2.96 1.09
N GLY A 46 -6.87 -1.90 1.72
CA GLY A 46 -5.77 -2.02 2.66
C GLY A 46 -5.79 -0.97 3.73
N VAL A 47 -5.06 -1.28 4.79
CA VAL A 47 -4.74 -0.34 5.85
C VAL A 47 -3.29 -0.50 6.23
N VAL A 48 -2.60 0.62 6.30
CA VAL A 48 -1.30 0.73 6.97
C VAL A 48 -1.50 1.44 8.29
N THR A 49 -0.95 0.88 9.36
CA THR A 49 -0.91 1.50 10.69
C THR A 49 0.53 1.70 11.14
N PHE A 50 0.72 2.78 11.90
CA PHE A 50 2.00 3.18 12.44
C PHE A 50 1.91 3.12 13.97
N HIS A 51 2.82 2.39 14.59
CA HIS A 51 2.86 2.24 16.04
C HIS A 51 4.23 2.68 16.54
N ARG A 52 4.25 3.71 17.38
CA ARG A 52 5.47 4.10 18.10
C ARG A 52 5.88 2.96 19.03
N LEU A 53 7.12 2.50 18.89
CA LEU A 53 7.73 1.54 19.82
C LEU A 53 8.66 2.26 20.80
N GLU A 54 9.50 3.16 20.28
CA GLU A 54 10.48 3.95 21.03
C GLU A 54 10.62 5.34 20.38
N GLU A 55 11.50 6.20 20.86
CA GLU A 55 11.70 7.55 20.31
C GLU A 55 12.06 7.56 18.82
N ASN A 56 12.96 6.66 18.40
CA ASN A 56 13.42 6.55 17.02
C ASN A 56 13.04 5.21 16.38
N ARG A 57 11.91 4.62 16.81
CA ARG A 57 11.49 3.29 16.34
C ARG A 57 9.97 3.23 16.16
N THR A 58 9.56 2.95 14.93
CA THR A 58 8.16 2.77 14.54
C THR A 58 7.95 1.37 13.96
N LYS A 59 6.87 0.72 14.37
CA LYS A 59 6.36 -0.49 13.74
C LYS A 59 5.32 -0.10 12.72
N VAL A 60 5.57 -0.46 11.47
CA VAL A 60 4.60 -0.34 10.37
C VAL A 60 3.91 -1.69 10.21
N MET A 61 2.58 -1.69 10.19
CA MET A 61 1.78 -2.88 9.91
C MET A 61 0.93 -2.63 8.67
N LEU A 62 0.97 -3.55 7.72
CA LEU A 62 0.12 -3.55 6.55
C LEU A 62 -0.84 -4.72 6.65
N GLN A 63 -2.14 -4.43 6.52
CA GLN A 63 -3.16 -5.42 6.22
C GLN A 63 -3.68 -5.12 4.82
N LEU A 64 -3.76 -6.15 4.00
CA LEU A 64 -4.18 -6.03 2.62
C LEU A 64 -5.14 -7.16 2.29
N ASP A 65 -6.32 -6.78 1.81
CA ASP A 65 -7.23 -7.64 1.07
C ASP A 65 -6.98 -7.43 -0.43
N TYR A 66 -6.92 -8.53 -1.17
CA TYR A 66 -6.50 -8.52 -2.56
C TYR A 66 -7.20 -9.63 -3.32
N ASP A 67 -8.05 -9.24 -4.26
CA ASP A 67 -8.66 -10.13 -5.25
C ASP A 67 -8.06 -9.83 -6.64
N PRO A 68 -7.17 -10.71 -7.15
CA PRO A 68 -6.54 -10.51 -8.45
C PRO A 68 -7.48 -10.70 -9.65
N ASP A 69 -8.56 -11.47 -9.51
CA ASP A 69 -9.36 -11.92 -10.66
C ASP A 69 -10.78 -12.31 -10.21
N GLY A 70 -11.77 -11.52 -10.63
CA GLY A 70 -13.18 -11.90 -10.57
C GLY A 70 -13.48 -13.09 -11.50
N PHE A 71 -13.10 -14.31 -11.10
CA PHE A 71 -13.28 -15.63 -11.73
C PHE A 71 -12.05 -16.24 -12.45
N LYS A 72 -11.41 -17.21 -11.77
CA LYS A 72 -11.21 -18.63 -12.20
C LYS A 72 -9.82 -19.27 -12.46
N GLU A 73 -8.66 -18.62 -12.46
CA GLU A 73 -7.40 -19.40 -12.60
C GLU A 73 -6.24 -18.99 -11.66
N ASN A 74 -5.79 -19.99 -10.88
CA ASN A 74 -4.58 -20.05 -10.04
C ASN A 74 -4.44 -18.96 -8.95
N VAL A 75 -5.48 -18.77 -8.14
CA VAL A 75 -5.50 -17.82 -7.01
C VAL A 75 -4.36 -18.08 -6.01
N GLY A 76 -4.06 -19.34 -5.69
CA GLY A 76 -3.04 -19.69 -4.67
C GLY A 76 -1.61 -19.25 -5.03
N ASP A 77 -1.15 -19.54 -6.24
CA ASP A 77 0.19 -19.17 -6.70
C ASP A 77 0.34 -17.64 -6.81
N LYS A 78 -0.72 -16.94 -7.26
CA LYS A 78 -0.76 -15.47 -7.35
C LYS A 78 -0.66 -14.82 -5.97
N LEU A 79 -1.42 -15.30 -4.98
CA LEU A 79 -1.38 -14.78 -3.61
C LEU A 79 0.02 -14.90 -2.99
N GLY A 80 0.71 -16.03 -3.21
CA GLY A 80 2.08 -16.22 -2.75
C GLY A 80 3.07 -15.20 -3.35
N LEU A 81 2.95 -14.93 -4.65
CA LEU A 81 3.77 -13.93 -5.35
C LEU A 81 3.51 -12.51 -4.85
N VAL A 82 2.23 -12.13 -4.70
CA VAL A 82 1.79 -10.82 -4.20
C VAL A 82 2.33 -10.59 -2.79
N LYS A 83 2.16 -11.57 -1.89
CA LYS A 83 2.69 -11.50 -0.52
C LYS A 83 4.20 -11.29 -0.50
N ARG A 84 4.95 -12.02 -1.34
CA ARG A 84 6.41 -11.88 -1.44
C ARG A 84 6.81 -10.50 -1.93
N GLN A 85 6.10 -9.97 -2.93
CA GLN A 85 6.35 -8.64 -3.49
C GLN A 85 6.12 -7.55 -2.44
N ILE A 86 4.95 -7.55 -1.78
CA ILE A 86 4.60 -6.60 -0.71
C ILE A 86 5.62 -6.64 0.42
N THR A 87 6.04 -7.83 0.85
CA THR A 87 7.07 -7.97 1.88
C THR A 87 8.39 -7.34 1.45
N GLY A 88 8.76 -7.48 0.17
CA GLY A 88 9.93 -6.83 -0.40
C GLY A 88 9.78 -5.30 -0.48
N ASP A 89 8.60 -4.80 -0.86
CA ASP A 89 8.29 -3.37 -0.92
C ASP A 89 8.38 -2.71 0.45
N LEU A 90 7.83 -3.35 1.49
CA LEU A 90 7.94 -2.85 2.87
C LEU A 90 9.39 -2.81 3.38
N LYS A 91 10.23 -3.77 2.98
CA LYS A 91 11.67 -3.74 3.31
C LYS A 91 12.39 -2.60 2.61
N ARG A 92 12.15 -2.41 1.31
CA ARG A 92 12.72 -1.28 0.55
C ARG A 92 12.27 0.06 1.08
N PHE A 93 10.98 0.18 1.46
CA PHE A 93 10.45 1.38 2.08
C PHE A 93 11.15 1.69 3.40
N LYS A 94 11.34 0.68 4.27
CA LYS A 94 12.10 0.81 5.52
C LYS A 94 13.52 1.33 5.25
N GLU A 95 14.25 0.68 4.36
CA GLU A 95 15.62 1.09 4.00
C GLU A 95 15.66 2.55 3.50
N TYR A 96 14.74 2.91 2.59
CA TYR A 96 14.65 4.24 2.02
C TYR A 96 14.36 5.33 3.06
N ILE A 97 13.41 5.12 3.97
CA ILE A 97 13.03 6.14 4.95
C ILE A 97 14.08 6.27 6.07
N GLU A 98 14.70 5.16 6.47
CA GLU A 98 15.74 5.15 7.49
C GLU A 98 17.04 5.76 7.00
N ASP A 99 17.42 5.56 5.73
CA ASP A 99 18.59 6.21 5.12
C ASP A 99 18.41 7.73 4.99
N ARG A 100 17.19 8.19 4.70
CA ARG A 100 16.90 9.62 4.56
C ARG A 100 16.95 10.39 5.88
N GLY A 101 16.48 9.80 6.98
CA GLY A 101 16.44 10.42 8.31
C GLY A 101 15.50 11.63 8.49
N ARG A 102 14.73 12.03 7.47
CA ARG A 102 13.74 13.11 7.53
C ARG A 102 12.53 12.85 6.64
N GLU A 103 11.38 13.41 7.01
CA GLU A 103 10.15 13.31 6.22
C GLU A 103 10.25 14.03 4.86
N SER A 104 9.42 13.60 3.90
CA SER A 104 9.34 14.19 2.56
C SER A 104 8.56 15.50 2.50
N GLY A 105 7.86 15.89 3.58
CA GLY A 105 6.99 17.08 3.61
C GLY A 105 5.69 16.93 2.81
N SER A 106 5.18 15.71 2.68
CA SER A 106 3.93 15.40 1.97
C SER A 106 2.69 15.86 2.75
N TRP A 107 1.53 15.88 2.08
CA TRP A 107 0.23 16.29 2.67
C TRP A 107 -0.10 15.51 3.95
N ARG A 108 -0.55 16.23 5.00
CA ARG A 108 -0.85 15.71 6.35
C ARG A 108 -2.28 16.02 6.81
N GLY A 109 -3.23 16.15 5.89
CA GLY A 109 -4.63 16.37 6.26
C GLY A 109 -5.29 15.11 6.84
N GLU A 110 -6.48 15.27 7.41
CA GLU A 110 -7.33 14.15 7.84
C GLU A 110 -8.41 13.89 6.78
N VAL A 111 -8.80 12.62 6.63
CA VAL A 111 -9.92 12.17 5.79
C VAL A 111 -10.89 11.39 6.66
#